data_AF-A0A2V7RSX2-F1
#
_entry.id   AF-A0A2V7RSX2-F1
#
_cell.length_a   1.000
_cell.length_b   1.000
_cell.length_c   1.000
_cell.angle_alpha   90.00
_cell.angle_beta   90.00
_cell.angle_gamma   90.00
#
_symmetry.space_group_name_H-M   'P 1'
#
loop_
_entity.id
_entity.type
_entity.pdbx_description
1 polymer ?
#
loop_
_entity_poly.entity_id
_entity_poly.type
_entity_poly.pdbx_seq_one_letter_code
_entity_poly.pdbx_strand_id
1 'polypeptide(L)' 'MLADLGLLALRVALGFVFLALGAQKAFGSFGGPGFAGATGFIGSLGFRPAPLWTAVAV' A
#
# COMPACT_ATOMS: atom_id res chain seq x y z
N MET A 1 -20.99 13.99 19.08
CA MET A 1 -19.79 13.84 19.94
C MET A 1 -19.21 12.43 19.85
N LEU A 2 -19.86 11.40 20.42
CA LEU A 2 -19.31 10.04 20.39
C LEU A 2 -19.28 9.43 18.97
N ALA A 3 -20.32 9.67 18.18
CA ALA A 3 -20.35 9.26 16.77
C ALA A 3 -19.23 9.91 15.94
N ASP A 4 -18.96 11.20 16.15
CA ASP A 4 -17.89 11.93 15.47
C ASP A 4 -16.51 11.39 15.84
N LEU A 5 -16.28 11.09 17.12
CA LEU A 5 -15.04 10.45 17.58
C LEU A 5 -14.88 9.04 17.02
N GLY A 6 -15.96 8.24 16.96
CA GLY A 6 -15.93 6.92 16.34
C GLY A 6 -15.58 6.99 14.85
N LEU A 7 -16.17 7.95 14.13
CA LEU A 7 -15.88 8.23 12.73
C LEU A 7 -14.46 8.73 12.49
N LEU A 8 -13.89 9.51 13.42
CA LEU A 8 -12.50 9.94 13.39
C LEU A 8 -11.56 8.75 13.60
N ALA A 9 -11.81 7.94 14.64
CA ALA A 9 -11.02 6.76 14.94
C ALA A 9 -10.99 5.78 13.75
N LEU A 10 -12.14 5.54 13.11
CA LEU A 10 -12.22 4.70 11.92
C LEU A 10 -11.36 5.23 10.77
N ARG A 11 -11.38 6.54 10.51
CA ARG A 11 -10.56 7.18 9.46
C ARG A 11 -9.08 7.02 9.74
N VAL A 12 -8.65 7.26 10.98
CA VAL A 12 -7.25 7.13 11.38
C VAL A 12 -6.80 5.67 11.25
N ALA A 13 -7.61 4.72 11.74
CA ALA A 13 -7.30 3.30 11.64
C ALA A 13 -7.17 2.85 10.18
N LEU A 14 -8.13 3.19 9.32
CA LEU A 14 -8.08 2.85 7.90
C LEU A 14 -6.91 3.53 7.20
N GLY A 15 -6.68 4.82 7.46
CA GLY A 15 -5.54 5.56 6.91
C GLY A 15 -4.21 4.91 7.30
N PHE A 16 -4.07 4.48 8.56
CA PHE A 16 -2.89 3.77 9.03
C PHE A 16 -2.70 2.43 8.30
N VAL A 17 -3.77 1.65 8.09
CA VAL A 17 -3.70 0.40 7.33
C VAL A 17 -3.22 0.66 5.89
N PHE A 18 -3.80 1.65 5.20
CA PHE A 18 -3.36 1.98 3.84
C PHE A 18 -1.90 2.42 3.80
N LEU A 19 -1.45 3.27 4.73
CA LEU A 19 -0.07 3.72 4.81
C LEU A 19 0.90 2.57 5.11
N ALA A 20 0.55 1.67 6.04
CA ALA A 20 1.40 0.55 6.41
C ALA A 20 1.55 -0.45 5.26
N LEU A 21 0.45 -0.80 4.59
CA LEU A 21 0.46 -1.70 3.42
C LEU A 21 1.16 -1.05 2.21
N GLY A 22 0.97 0.26 1.99
CA GLY A 22 1.70 1.01 0.97
C GLY A 22 3.21 1.02 1.25
N ALA A 23 3.61 1.29 2.49
CA ALA A 23 5.01 1.28 2.90
C ALA A 23 5.68 -0.11 2.76
N GLN A 24 4.92 -1.20 2.99
CA GLN A 24 5.39 -2.57 2.71
C GLN A 24 5.75 -2.78 1.24
N LYS A 25 4.96 -2.21 0.31
CA LYS A 25 5.19 -2.33 -1.13
C LYS A 25 6.18 -1.30 -1.67
N ALA A 26 6.22 -0.09 -1.11
CA ALA A 26 7.12 0.99 -1.54
C ALA A 26 8.54 0.78 -1.03
N PHE A 27 8.67 0.53 0.27
CA PHE A 27 9.94 0.60 0.97
C PHE A 27 10.37 -0.74 1.58
N GLY A 28 9.52 -1.76 1.50
CA GLY A 28 9.77 -3.03 2.19
C GLY A 28 9.67 -2.90 3.72
N SER A 29 9.03 -1.84 4.21
CA SER A 29 8.80 -1.65 5.64
C SER A 29 8.03 -2.84 6.22
N PHE A 30 8.18 -3.09 7.53
CA PHE A 30 7.49 -4.20 8.22
C PHE A 30 7.78 -5.59 7.62
N GLY A 31 8.94 -5.78 6.99
CA GLY A 31 9.31 -7.05 6.34
C GLY A 31 8.57 -7.32 5.02
N GLY A 32 7.97 -6.27 4.43
CA GLY A 32 7.25 -6.37 3.16
C GLY A 32 8.17 -6.64 1.96
N PRO A 33 7.60 -7.06 0.82
CA PRO A 33 8.35 -7.44 -0.38
C PRO A 33 9.12 -6.27 -1.04
N GLY A 34 8.79 -5.04 -0.68
CA GLY A 34 9.38 -3.83 -1.26
C GLY A 34 9.07 -3.65 -2.73
N PHE A 35 9.62 -2.58 -3.32
CA PHE A 35 9.26 -2.16 -4.66
C PHE A 35 9.60 -3.22 -5.72
N ALA A 36 10.70 -3.94 -5.54
CA ALA A 36 11.11 -5.02 -6.45
C ALA A 36 10.13 -6.20 -6.43
N GLY A 37 9.69 -6.64 -5.25
CA GLY A 37 8.70 -7.71 -5.14
C GLY A 37 7.33 -7.28 -5.65
N ALA A 38 6.92 -6.03 -5.39
CA ALA A 38 5.71 -5.45 -5.97
C ALA A 38 5.79 -5.38 -7.50
N THR A 39 6.95 -5.03 -8.05
CA THR A 39 7.20 -5.02 -9.50
C THR A 39 7.15 -6.42 -10.11
N GLY A 40 7.70 -7.42 -9.42
CA GLY A 40 7.57 -8.82 -9.83
C GLY A 40 6.12 -9.28 -9.88
N PHE A 41 5.32 -8.92 -8.87
CA PHE A 41 3.89 -9.23 -8.84
C PHE A 41 3.13 -8.53 -9.99
N ILE A 42 3.31 -7.23 -10.17
CA ILE A 42 2.68 -6.47 -11.26
C ILE A 42 3.10 -7.03 -12.63
N GLY A 43 4.36 -7.43 -12.78
CA GLY A 43 4.87 -8.09 -13.98
C GLY A 43 4.22 -9.45 -14.23
N SER A 44 3.96 -10.23 -13.18
CA SER A 44 3.27 -11.53 -13.28
C SER A 44 1.82 -11.42 -13.77
N LEU A 45 1.20 -10.25 -13.59
CA LEU A 45 -0.13 -9.93 -14.11
C LEU A 45 -0.12 -9.50 -15.59
N GLY A 46 1.06 -9.41 -16.22
CA GLY A 46 1.20 -9.06 -17.64
C GLY A 46 1.33 -7.56 -17.93
N PHE A 47 1.38 -6.70 -16.91
CA PHE A 47 1.58 -5.27 -17.10
C PHE A 47 3.00 -4.95 -17.57
N ARG A 48 3.12 -4.23 -18.69
CA ARG A 48 4.40 -3.77 -19.26
C ARG A 48 4.36 -2.25 -19.51
N PRO A 49 5.40 -1.48 -19.13
CA PRO A 49 6.52 -1.87 -18.27
C PRO A 49 6.07 -1.97 -16.80
N ALA A 50 6.32 -3.11 -16.15
CA ALA A 50 5.88 -3.38 -14.78
C ALA A 50 6.30 -2.34 -13.72
N PRO A 51 7.54 -1.76 -13.75
CA PRO A 51 7.94 -0.76 -12.76
C PRO A 51 7.06 0.50 -12.78
N LEU A 52 6.59 0.91 -13.95
CA LEU A 52 5.75 2.11 -14.09
C LEU A 52 4.39 1.88 -13.44
N TRP A 53 3.76 0.74 -13.73
CA TRP A 53 2.50 0.35 -13.12
C TRP A 53 2.64 0.09 -11.61
N THR A 54 3.80 -0.38 -11.16
CA THR A 54 4.10 -0.57 -9.74
C THR A 54 4.19 0.78 -9.02
N ALA A 55 4.83 1.78 -9.62
CA ALA A 55 4.89 3.13 -9.05
C ALA A 55 3.51 3.78 -8.90
N VAL A 56 2.54 3.41 -9.73
CA VAL A 56 1.15 3.88 -9.62
C VAL A 56 0.36 3.08 -8.57
N ALA A 57 0.70 1.80 -8.36
CA ALA A 57 -0.06 0.88 -7.52
C ALA A 57 0.38 0.85 -6.04
N VAL A 58 1.43 1.59 -5.70
CA VAL A 58 2.13 1.54 -4.41
C VAL A 58 2.05 2.88 -3.69
#